data_AF-A0A7J4ZRR1-F1
#
_entry.id   AF-A0A7J4ZRR1-F1
#
_cell.length_a   1.000
_cell.length_b   1.000
_cell.length_c   1.000
_cell.angle_alpha   90.00
_cell.angle_beta   90.00
_cell.angle_gamma   90.00
#
_symmetry.space_group_name_H-M   'P 1'
#
loop_
_entity.id
_entity.type
_entity.pdbx_description
1 polymer ?
#
loop_
_entity_poly.entity_id
_entity_poly.type
_entity_poly.pdbx_seq_one_letter_code
_entity_poly.pdbx_strand_id
1 'polypeptide(L)'
;MTNSIIHQPTEFSCMACVAAMITGDPLQMVFDVLGHDGSKRVFRFLEIAGYLNSRGYHLGAYGDFYGRARVEFSHPALLIVASTSGKGTHAVFWPGDAFGKILDPEPANAGKRLTAYRVLEWWPVTRFED
;
A
#
# COMPACT_ATOMS: atom_id res chain seq x y z
N MET A 1 -4.90 0.42 -15.76
CA MET A 1 -5.90 0.79 -14.74
C MET A 1 -5.55 2.18 -14.23
N THR A 2 -6.46 3.15 -14.28
CA THR A 2 -6.24 4.48 -13.68
C THR A 2 -6.51 4.36 -12.18
N ASN A 3 -5.47 4.14 -11.40
CA ASN A 3 -5.61 3.98 -9.95
C ASN A 3 -5.91 5.34 -9.32
N SER A 4 -7.18 5.57 -8.99
CA SER A 4 -7.63 6.74 -8.23
C SER A 4 -7.20 6.59 -6.76
N ILE A 5 -6.83 7.70 -6.12
CA ILE A 5 -6.46 7.70 -4.71
C ILE A 5 -7.71 7.40 -3.87
N ILE A 6 -7.61 6.44 -2.95
CA ILE A 6 -8.64 6.14 -1.96
C ILE A 6 -8.17 6.74 -0.63
N HIS A 7 -8.90 7.73 -0.15
CA HIS A 7 -8.55 8.42 1.09
C HIS A 7 -8.96 7.63 2.33
N GLN A 8 -8.09 7.66 3.34
CA GLN A 8 -8.34 6.98 4.60
C GLN A 8 -9.40 7.72 5.43
N PRO A 9 -10.46 7.04 5.91
CA PRO A 9 -11.45 7.67 6.80
C PRO A 9 -10.91 7.88 8.22
N THR A 10 -9.87 7.14 8.60
CA THR A 10 -9.19 7.24 9.90
C THR A 10 -7.68 7.05 9.72
N GLU A 11 -6.89 7.45 10.73
CA GLU A 11 -5.42 7.23 10.76
C GLU A 11 -5.01 5.74 10.80
N PHE A 12 -5.96 4.82 10.97
CA PHE A 12 -5.71 3.37 11.11
C PHE A 12 -6.02 2.57 9.84
N SER A 13 -6.54 3.22 8.79
CA SER A 13 -7.08 2.55 7.60
C SER A 13 -6.13 2.55 6.39
N CYS A 14 -4.92 3.10 6.50
CA CYS A 14 -3.97 3.28 5.39
C CYS A 14 -3.74 2.00 4.58
N MET A 15 -3.50 0.87 5.25
CA MET A 15 -3.28 -0.42 4.61
C MET A 15 -4.49 -0.93 3.81
N ALA A 16 -5.72 -0.72 4.32
CA ALA A 16 -6.93 -1.11 3.61
C ALA A 16 -7.18 -0.24 2.37
N CYS A 17 -6.89 1.06 2.46
CA CYS A 17 -6.90 1.96 1.30
C CYS A 17 -5.89 1.51 0.23
N VAL A 18 -4.68 1.12 0.63
CA VAL A 18 -3.68 0.58 -0.32
C VAL A 18 -4.17 -0.71 -0.96
N ALA A 19 -4.75 -1.65 -0.20
CA ALA A 19 -5.32 -2.87 -0.76
C ALA A 19 -6.42 -2.56 -1.78
N ALA A 20 -7.34 -1.64 -1.46
CA ALA A 20 -8.39 -1.20 -2.35
C ALA A 20 -7.83 -0.54 -3.63
N MET A 21 -6.78 0.27 -3.52
CA MET A 21 -6.11 0.87 -4.69
C MET A 21 -5.40 -0.15 -5.57
N ILE A 22 -4.84 -1.22 -4.98
CA ILE A 22 -4.21 -2.32 -5.71
C ILE A 22 -5.25 -3.13 -6.47
N THR A 23 -6.36 -3.51 -5.82
CA THR A 23 -7.36 -4.41 -6.41
C THR A 23 -8.38 -3.69 -7.28
N GLY A 24 -8.55 -2.38 -7.09
CA GLY A 24 -9.63 -1.60 -7.68
C GLY A 24 -10.98 -1.77 -6.97
N ASP A 25 -11.01 -2.44 -5.82
CA ASP A 25 -12.23 -2.66 -5.06
C ASP A 25 -12.67 -1.39 -4.29
N PRO A 26 -13.97 -1.25 -3.97
CA PRO A 26 -14.41 -0.26 -2.99
C PRO A 26 -13.79 -0.52 -1.60
N LEU A 27 -13.39 0.53 -0.88
CA LEU A 27 -12.82 0.39 0.47
C LEU A 27 -13.75 -0.39 1.42
N GLN A 28 -15.06 -0.18 1.32
CA GLN A 28 -16.05 -0.90 2.14
C GLN A 28 -15.97 -2.41 1.93
N MET A 29 -15.66 -2.88 0.72
CA MET A 29 -15.50 -4.31 0.44
C MET A 29 -14.29 -4.90 1.20
N VAL A 30 -13.19 -4.15 1.30
CA VAL A 30 -12.02 -4.57 2.08
C VAL A 30 -12.39 -4.68 3.57
N PHE A 31 -13.14 -3.71 4.08
CA PHE A 31 -13.63 -3.71 5.46
C PHE A 31 -14.53 -4.92 5.74
N ASP A 32 -15.51 -5.17 4.88
CA ASP A 32 -16.47 -6.26 5.05
C ASP A 32 -15.77 -7.64 5.05
N VAL A 33 -14.83 -7.87 4.11
CA VAL A 33 -14.09 -9.14 4.02
C VAL A 33 -13.18 -9.37 5.22
N LEU A 34 -12.56 -8.31 5.75
CA LEU A 34 -11.64 -8.40 6.89
C LEU A 34 -12.33 -8.26 8.25
N GLY A 35 -13.67 -8.17 8.27
CA GLY A 35 -14.46 -8.00 9.49
C GLY A 35 -14.10 -6.73 10.24
N HIS A 36 -13.96 -5.61 9.52
CA HIS A 36 -13.65 -4.30 10.06
C HIS A 36 -14.86 -3.38 9.96
N ASP A 37 -15.18 -2.67 11.03
CA ASP A 37 -16.35 -1.80 11.17
C ASP A 37 -16.02 -0.31 10.94
N GLY A 38 -14.91 -0.02 10.25
CA GLY A 38 -14.36 1.35 10.15
C GLY A 38 -13.88 1.99 11.47
N SER A 39 -13.72 1.23 12.57
CA SER A 39 -13.23 1.74 13.86
C SER A 39 -11.72 2.06 13.88
N LYS A 40 -11.16 2.26 15.09
CA LYS A 40 -9.73 2.58 15.31
C LYS A 40 -8.80 1.36 15.32
N ARG A 41 -9.26 0.21 14.84
CA ARG A 41 -8.43 -0.99 14.72
C ARG A 41 -7.46 -0.82 13.55
N VAL A 42 -6.22 -1.27 13.74
CA VAL A 42 -5.18 -1.29 12.68
C VAL A 42 -5.27 -2.61 11.91
N PHE A 43 -5.13 -2.55 10.59
CA PHE A 43 -4.98 -3.73 9.74
C PHE A 43 -3.58 -4.32 9.88
N ARG A 44 -3.51 -5.60 10.21
CA ARG A 44 -2.24 -6.34 10.24
C ARG A 44 -1.79 -6.68 8.83
N PHE A 45 -0.49 -6.69 8.60
CA PHE A 45 0.08 -7.02 7.30
C PHE A 45 -0.45 -8.34 6.72
N LEU A 46 -0.54 -9.39 7.54
CA LEU A 46 -1.05 -10.70 7.11
C LEU A 46 -2.54 -10.68 6.69
N GLU A 47 -3.36 -9.81 7.29
CA GLU A 47 -4.76 -9.66 6.89
C GLU A 47 -4.85 -9.09 5.47
N ILE A 48 -3.99 -8.10 5.17
CA ILE A 48 -3.92 -7.45 3.86
C ILE A 48 -3.28 -8.36 2.82
N ALA A 49 -2.21 -9.06 3.17
CA ALA A 49 -1.60 -10.06 2.29
C ALA A 49 -2.60 -11.19 1.95
N GLY A 50 -3.37 -11.66 2.93
CA GLY A 50 -4.44 -12.62 2.72
C GLY A 50 -5.56 -12.10 1.83
N TYR A 51 -5.98 -10.83 2.02
CA TYR A 51 -6.95 -10.16 1.15
C TYR A 51 -6.46 -10.05 -0.29
N LEU A 52 -5.22 -9.58 -0.50
CA LEU A 52 -4.64 -9.43 -1.84
C LEU A 52 -4.54 -10.79 -2.55
N ASN A 53 -4.12 -11.83 -1.84
CA ASN A 53 -4.04 -13.19 -2.37
C ASN A 53 -5.42 -13.71 -2.81
N SER A 54 -6.48 -13.47 -2.03
CA SER A 54 -7.84 -13.86 -2.44
C SER A 54 -8.38 -13.09 -3.65
N ARG A 55 -7.75 -11.95 -4.00
CA ARG A 55 -8.03 -11.15 -5.20
C ARG A 55 -7.05 -11.40 -6.36
N GLY A 56 -6.21 -12.41 -6.24
CA GLY A 56 -5.29 -12.82 -7.30
C GLY A 56 -3.97 -12.02 -7.35
N TYR A 57 -3.62 -11.34 -6.26
CA TYR A 57 -2.38 -10.58 -6.12
C TYR A 57 -1.44 -11.22 -5.10
N HIS A 58 -0.14 -11.20 -5.41
CA HIS A 58 0.92 -11.63 -4.53
C HIS A 58 1.77 -10.45 -4.08
N LEU A 59 2.10 -10.40 -2.79
CA LEU A 59 3.14 -9.53 -2.26
C LEU A 59 4.47 -10.29 -2.31
N GLY A 60 5.37 -9.85 -3.19
CA GLY A 60 6.68 -10.43 -3.36
C GLY A 60 7.54 -10.32 -2.11
N ALA A 61 8.52 -11.21 -1.98
CA ALA A 61 9.44 -11.21 -0.85
C ALA A 61 10.20 -9.87 -0.75
N TYR A 62 10.29 -9.37 0.49
CA TYR A 62 11.00 -8.15 0.85
C TYR A 62 12.40 -8.12 0.23
N GLY A 63 12.60 -7.17 -0.69
CA GLY A 63 13.92 -6.83 -1.18
C GLY A 63 14.61 -5.97 -0.14
N ASP A 64 15.53 -6.56 0.60
CA ASP A 64 16.28 -5.88 1.64
C ASP A 64 16.95 -4.62 1.10
N PHE A 65 16.48 -3.45 1.55
CA PHE A 65 17.10 -2.14 1.25
C PHE A 65 18.57 -2.09 1.74
N TYR A 66 19.03 -3.11 2.49
CA TYR A 66 20.41 -3.36 2.89
C TYR A 66 21.27 -4.12 1.85
N GLY A 67 20.88 -4.13 0.58
CA GLY A 67 21.84 -4.27 -0.53
C GLY A 67 22.14 -5.69 -1.02
N ARG A 68 21.16 -6.61 -1.02
CA ARG A 68 21.35 -7.95 -1.61
C ARG A 68 20.40 -8.38 -2.73
N ALA A 69 19.43 -7.55 -3.10
CA ALA A 69 18.74 -7.71 -4.36
C ALA A 69 18.57 -6.32 -4.97
N ARG A 70 18.95 -6.14 -6.24
CA ARG A 70 18.40 -5.05 -7.03
C ARG A 70 16.90 -5.33 -7.09
N VAL A 71 16.12 -4.68 -6.23
CA VAL A 71 14.70 -4.56 -6.46
C VAL A 71 14.60 -3.79 -7.76
N GLU A 72 14.31 -4.49 -8.85
CA GLU A 72 13.95 -3.80 -10.07
C GLU A 72 12.68 -3.03 -9.73
N PHE A 73 12.79 -1.70 -9.76
CA PHE A 73 11.69 -0.76 -9.67
C PHE A 73 10.80 -0.87 -10.93
N SER A 74 10.47 -2.09 -11.33
CA SER A 74 9.70 -2.42 -12.53
C SER A 74 8.27 -2.80 -12.20
N HIS A 75 7.96 -3.07 -10.92
CA HIS A 75 6.63 -3.51 -10.49
C HIS A 75 6.02 -2.54 -9.46
N PRO A 76 4.69 -2.32 -9.51
CA PRO A 76 3.98 -1.62 -8.44
C PRO A 76 4.30 -2.20 -7.07
N ALA A 77 4.22 -1.41 -6.00
CA ALA A 77 4.57 -1.85 -4.67
C ALA A 77 3.69 -1.22 -3.58
N LEU A 78 3.31 -2.04 -2.60
CA LEU A 78 2.86 -1.57 -1.29
C LEU A 78 4.09 -1.17 -0.50
N LEU A 79 4.13 0.06 -0.03
CA LEU A 79 5.26 0.59 0.73
C LEU A 79 4.83 0.85 2.17
N ILE A 80 5.68 0.45 3.12
CA ILE A 80 5.60 0.92 4.50
C ILE A 80 6.63 2.03 4.65
N VAL A 81 6.18 3.21 5.04
CA VAL A 81 7.01 4.43 5.15
C VAL A 81 6.97 4.96 6.57
N ALA A 82 8.00 5.71 6.97
CA ALA A 82 7.93 6.47 8.21
C ALA A 82 6.83 7.54 8.10
N SER A 83 5.96 7.64 9.12
CA SER A 83 4.89 8.63 9.12
C SER A 83 5.45 10.06 9.07
N THR A 84 4.87 10.91 8.22
CA THR A 84 5.24 12.33 8.13
C THR A 84 4.83 13.13 9.36
N SER A 85 3.93 12.61 10.20
CA SER A 85 3.57 13.22 11.50
C SER A 85 4.52 12.83 12.64
N GLY A 86 5.53 12.00 12.37
CA GLY A 86 6.52 11.55 13.35
C GLY A 86 6.05 10.45 14.29
N LYS A 87 4.83 9.93 14.12
CA LYS A 87 4.29 8.82 14.93
C LYS A 87 4.02 7.59 14.07
N GLY A 88 4.75 6.51 14.33
CA GLY A 88 4.52 5.20 13.72
C GLY A 88 4.88 5.09 12.24
N THR A 89 4.29 4.10 11.58
CA THR A 89 4.46 3.78 10.16
C THR A 89 3.18 4.07 9.39
N HIS A 90 3.30 4.34 8.10
CA HIS A 90 2.18 4.59 7.19
C HIS A 90 2.28 3.71 5.95
N ALA A 91 1.14 3.35 5.36
CA ALA A 91 1.10 2.55 4.14
C ALA A 91 0.73 3.42 2.95
N VAL A 92 1.51 3.32 1.88
CA VAL A 92 1.26 4.02 0.61
C VAL A 92 1.40 3.06 -0.56
N PHE A 93 0.82 3.42 -1.70
CA PHE A 93 0.92 2.63 -2.91
C PHE A 93 1.77 3.35 -3.96
N TRP A 94 2.79 2.66 -4.47
CA TRP A 94 3.53 3.09 -5.65
C TRP A 94 3.05 2.28 -6.86
N PRO A 95 2.45 2.90 -7.88
CA PRO A 95 1.88 2.18 -9.03
C PRO A 95 2.93 1.75 -10.07
N GLY A 96 4.22 1.88 -9.78
CA GLY A 96 5.30 1.49 -10.70
C GLY A 96 5.61 2.52 -11.79
N ASP A 97 5.16 3.78 -11.65
CA ASP A 97 5.45 4.79 -12.67
C ASP A 97 6.90 5.33 -12.58
N ALA A 98 7.47 5.62 -13.76
CA ALA A 98 8.83 6.16 -13.90
C ALA A 98 9.01 7.54 -13.23
N PHE A 99 7.90 8.22 -12.92
CA PHE A 99 7.91 9.54 -12.31
C PHE A 99 7.86 9.47 -10.77
N GLY A 100 7.79 8.27 -10.18
CA GLY A 100 7.76 8.06 -8.74
C GLY A 100 6.55 8.68 -8.04
N LYS A 101 5.38 8.80 -8.70
CA LYS A 101 4.18 9.33 -8.04
C LYS A 101 3.67 8.32 -7.01
N ILE A 102 3.32 8.80 -5.82
CA ILE A 102 2.77 7.97 -4.75
C ILE A 102 1.27 8.22 -4.64
N LEU A 103 0.52 7.14 -4.49
CA LEU A 103 -0.89 7.16 -4.12
C LEU A 103 -0.97 6.99 -2.61
N ASP A 104 -1.06 8.13 -1.92
CA ASP A 104 -1.09 8.21 -0.47
C ASP A 104 -2.54 8.34 0.02
N PRO A 105 -3.02 7.44 0.90
CA PRO A 105 -4.35 7.57 1.51
C PRO A 105 -4.56 8.85 2.33
N GLU A 106 -3.48 9.47 2.84
CA GLU A 106 -3.52 10.69 3.64
C GLU A 106 -3.68 11.93 2.74
N PRO A 107 -4.81 12.67 2.79
CA PRO A 107 -5.04 13.85 1.96
C PRO A 107 -3.94 14.91 2.07
N ALA A 108 -3.35 15.09 3.26
CA ALA A 108 -2.25 16.05 3.47
C ALA A 108 -0.97 15.71 2.68
N ASN A 109 -0.86 14.50 2.15
CA ASN A 109 0.26 14.02 1.37
C ASN A 109 -0.03 13.94 -0.14
N ALA A 110 -1.19 14.43 -0.59
CA ALA A 110 -1.58 14.38 -1.99
C ALA A 110 -0.50 14.97 -2.92
N GLY A 111 -0.16 14.24 -3.98
CA GLY A 111 0.80 14.67 -5.01
C GLY A 111 2.28 14.52 -4.62
N LYS A 112 2.59 14.01 -3.43
CA LYS A 112 3.98 13.71 -3.05
C LYS A 112 4.56 12.61 -3.95
N ARG A 113 5.88 12.71 -4.15
CA ARG A 113 6.69 11.74 -4.89
C ARG A 113 7.41 10.82 -3.91
N LEU A 114 7.87 9.67 -4.38
CA LEU A 114 8.58 8.66 -3.59
C LEU A 114 9.76 9.26 -2.79
N THR A 115 10.47 10.24 -3.36
CA THR A 115 11.61 10.92 -2.70
C THR A 115 11.22 11.75 -1.47
N ALA A 116 9.93 12.04 -1.27
CA ALA A 116 9.43 12.70 -0.06
C ALA A 116 9.25 11.73 1.12
N TYR A 117 9.41 10.42 0.90
CA TYR A 117 9.17 9.39 1.90
C TYR A 117 10.47 8.71 2.31
N ARG A 118 10.58 8.41 3.60
CA ARG A 118 11.53 7.42 4.10
C ARG A 118 10.87 6.05 4.04
N VAL A 119 11.19 5.28 3.01
CA VAL A 119 10.70 3.90 2.86
C VAL A 119 11.38 3.01 3.91
N LEU A 120 10.56 2.24 4.62
CA LEU A 120 10.98 1.24 5.60
C LEU A 120 10.86 -0.16 5.02
N GLU A 121 9.77 -0.41 4.27
CA GLU A 121 9.55 -1.69 3.60
C GLU A 121 9.00 -1.50 2.19
N TRP A 122 9.38 -2.42 1.31
CA TRP A 122 9.00 -2.43 -0.10
C TRP A 122 8.47 -3.81 -0.47
N TRP A 123 7.17 -3.88 -0.78
CA TRP A 123 6.47 -5.11 -1.11
C TRP A 123 5.98 -5.05 -2.56
N PRO A 124 6.72 -5.63 -3.53
CA PRO A 124 6.27 -5.68 -4.91
C PRO A 124 4.93 -6.38 -5.03
N VAL A 125 4.05 -5.87 -5.87
CA VAL A 125 2.71 -6.40 -6.12
C VAL A 125 2.69 -6.98 -7.52
N THR A 126 2.42 -8.28 -7.63
CA THR A 126 2.26 -9.00 -8.91
C THR A 126 0.90 -9.68 -8.95
N ARG A 127 0.27 -9.73 -10.11
CA ARG A 127 -0.96 -10.52 -10.31
C ARG A 127 -0.57 -11.94 -10.71
N PHE A 128 -1.33 -12.96 -10.30
CA PHE A 128 -1.00 -14.37 -10.64
C PHE A 128 -1.06 -14.71 -12.14
N GLU A 129 -1.65 -13.84 -12.96
CA GLU A 129 -1.84 -14.06 -14.39
C GLU A 129 -0.80 -13.31 -15.25
N ASP A 130 0.12 -12.57 -14.62
CA ASP A 130 1.24 -11.86 -15.25
C ASP A 130 2.57 -12.61 -15.05
#